data_AF-A0A1B0CQI8-F1
#
_entry.id   AF-A0A1B0CQI8-F1
#
_cell.length_a   1.000
_cell.length_b   1.000
_cell.length_c   1.000
_cell.angle_alpha   90.00
_cell.angle_beta   90.00
_cell.angle_gamma   90.00
#
_symmetry.space_group_name_H-M   'P 1'
#
loop_
_entity.id
_entity.type
_entity.pdbx_description
1 polymer ?
#
loop_
_entity_poly.entity_id
_entity_poly.type
_entity_poly.pdbx_seq_one_letter_code
_entity_poly.pdbx_strand_id
1 'polypeptide(L)'
;MDWGLFDAKAGDNRFLREEIVYSSTWFYYFAIVEDLILRFGWTLSMSLIEGGYIEREIMITILSPLEVFRRFVWNYFRLENEHLNNCGNFRAVRDISVAPLDCS
;
A
#
# COMPACT_ATOMS: atom_id res chain seq x y z
N MET A 1 5.70 -10.48 -2.42
CA MET A 1 5.39 -9.05 -2.65
C MET A 1 5.77 -8.37 -1.37
N ASP A 2 7.06 -8.13 -1.27
CA ASP A 2 7.66 -7.90 0.03
C ASP A 2 7.57 -6.41 0.23
N TRP A 3 7.00 -6.00 1.36
CA TRP A 3 6.69 -4.60 1.64
C TRP A 3 7.96 -3.72 1.69
N GLY A 4 9.15 -4.28 1.47
CA GLY A 4 10.42 -3.62 1.73
C GLY A 4 10.58 -3.29 3.22
N LEU A 5 9.77 -3.90 4.08
CA LEU A 5 9.86 -3.74 5.52
C LEU A 5 11.22 -4.28 5.95
N PHE A 6 11.96 -3.47 6.72
CA PHE A 6 13.30 -3.79 7.21
C PHE A 6 14.40 -3.87 6.13
N ASP A 7 14.29 -3.11 5.03
CA ASP A 7 15.44 -2.97 4.14
C ASP A 7 16.60 -2.27 4.87
N ALA A 8 17.77 -2.91 4.92
CA ALA A 8 18.95 -2.39 5.59
C ALA A 8 19.49 -1.10 4.93
N LYS A 9 19.02 -0.78 3.72
CA LYS A 9 19.38 0.44 2.96
C LYS A 9 18.39 1.61 3.16
N ALA A 10 17.45 1.50 4.09
CA ALA A 10 16.35 2.46 4.28
C ALA A 10 16.72 3.93 4.66
N GLY A 11 18.00 4.28 4.81
CA GLY A 11 18.44 5.64 5.14
C GLY A 11 17.75 6.20 6.39
N ASP A 12 17.21 7.43 6.29
CA ASP A 12 16.48 8.13 7.36
C ASP A 12 15.05 7.57 7.59
N ASN A 13 14.52 6.77 6.67
CA ASN A 13 13.15 6.26 6.74
C ASN A 13 13.12 4.90 7.46
N ARG A 14 13.14 4.91 8.80
CA ARG A 14 13.18 3.68 9.62
C ARG A 14 12.09 2.66 9.23
N PHE A 15 12.49 1.52 8.64
CA PHE A 15 11.63 0.43 8.16
C PHE A 15 10.84 0.64 6.85
N LEU A 16 11.04 1.76 6.15
CA LEU A 16 10.44 2.01 4.83
C LEU A 16 11.51 1.94 3.73
N ARG A 17 11.07 1.88 2.47
CA ARG A 17 11.99 1.92 1.31
C ARG A 17 12.69 3.27 1.18
N GLU A 18 13.85 3.27 0.52
CA GLU A 18 14.68 4.45 0.28
C GLU A 18 13.96 5.46 -0.65
N GLU A 19 13.34 4.97 -1.72
CA GLU A 19 12.48 5.78 -2.59
C GLU A 19 11.01 5.66 -2.20
N ILE A 20 10.41 6.82 -1.90
CA ILE A 20 8.99 6.98 -1.60
C ILE A 20 8.42 8.04 -2.54
N VAL A 21 7.25 7.77 -3.14
CA VAL A 21 6.58 8.75 -4.01
C VAL A 21 5.85 9.81 -3.17
N TYR A 22 5.36 9.43 -1.99
CA TYR A 22 4.61 10.34 -1.12
C TYR A 22 5.52 11.06 -0.15
N SER A 23 5.39 12.38 -0.10
CA SER A 23 6.16 13.26 0.79
C SER A 23 5.94 12.95 2.28
N SER A 24 4.78 12.42 2.67
CA SER A 24 4.48 12.08 4.06
C SER A 24 4.59 10.58 4.32
N THR A 25 5.55 10.21 5.18
CA THR A 25 5.78 8.82 5.62
C THR A 25 4.60 8.25 6.42
N TRP A 26 3.75 9.11 7.00
CA TRP A 26 2.59 8.72 7.80
C TRP A 26 1.61 7.83 7.03
N PHE A 27 1.41 8.07 5.73
CA PHE A 27 0.51 7.26 4.91
C PHE A 27 0.95 5.80 4.83
N TYR A 28 2.25 5.54 4.80
CA TYR A 28 2.78 4.18 4.77
C TYR A 28 2.56 3.47 6.11
N TYR A 29 2.84 4.14 7.23
CA TYR A 29 2.58 3.56 8.56
C TYR A 29 1.09 3.32 8.79
N PHE A 30 0.23 4.26 8.37
CA PHE A 30 -1.20 4.08 8.41
C PHE A 30 -1.63 2.84 7.62
N ALA A 31 -1.15 2.67 6.39
CA ALA A 31 -1.47 1.51 5.55
C ALA A 31 -0.99 0.18 6.16
N ILE A 32 0.18 0.16 6.81
CA ILE A 32 0.68 -1.03 7.53
C ILE A 32 -0.27 -1.38 8.69
N VAL A 33 -0.63 -0.39 9.50
CA VAL A 33 -1.50 -0.59 10.68
C VAL A 33 -2.92 -0.97 10.26
N GLU A 34 -3.45 -0.31 9.23
CA GLU A 34 -4.77 -0.56 8.67
C GLU A 34 -4.88 -1.99 8.10
N ASP A 35 -3.91 -2.43 7.29
CA ASP A 35 -3.90 -3.80 6.76
C ASP A 35 -3.83 -4.82 7.90
N LEU A 36 -3.00 -4.56 8.92
CA LEU A 36 -2.85 -5.46 10.07
C LEU A 36 -4.18 -5.60 10.83
N ILE A 37 -4.85 -4.50 11.16
CA ILE A 37 -6.10 -4.52 11.93
C ILE A 37 -7.20 -5.21 11.13
N LEU A 38 -7.42 -4.80 9.87
CA LEU A 38 -8.51 -5.35 9.06
C LEU A 38 -8.27 -6.80 8.65
N ARG A 39 -7.01 -7.26 8.61
CA ARG A 39 -6.67 -8.67 8.41
C ARG A 39 -7.13 -9.56 9.57
N PHE A 40 -7.35 -9.01 10.76
CA PHE A 40 -8.01 -9.74 11.87
C PHE A 40 -9.54 -9.59 11.87
N GLY A 41 -10.12 -8.90 10.88
CA GLY A 41 -11.57 -8.72 10.75
C GLY A 41 -12.33 -10.04 10.64
N TRP A 42 -11.76 -11.05 9.99
CA TRP A 42 -12.37 -12.39 9.92
C TRP A 42 -12.43 -13.07 11.29
N THR A 43 -11.39 -12.94 12.12
CA THR A 43 -11.34 -13.49 13.48
C THR A 43 -12.37 -12.81 14.37
N LEU A 44 -12.50 -11.49 14.28
CA LEU A 44 -13.52 -10.72 14.99
C LEU A 44 -14.93 -11.12 14.55
N SER A 45 -15.16 -11.28 13.24
CA SER A 45 -16.43 -11.77 12.69
C SER A 45 -16.82 -13.12 13.28
N MET A 46 -15.90 -14.07 13.26
CA MET A 46 -16.12 -15.42 13.78
C MET A 46 -16.45 -15.39 15.27
N SER A 47 -15.65 -14.68 16.07
CA SER A 47 -15.83 -14.60 17.52
C SER A 47 -17.16 -13.94 17.93
N LEU A 48 -17.58 -12.88 17.23
CA LEU A 48 -18.80 -12.13 17.59
C LEU A 48 -20.08 -12.84 17.14
N ILE A 49 -20.03 -13.55 16.01
CA ILE A 49 -21.13 -14.35 15.50
C ILE A 49 -21.33 -15.61 16.37
N GLU A 50 -20.25 -16.33 16.69
CA GLU A 50 -20.34 -17.54 17.55
C GLU A 50 -20.73 -17.20 19.00
N GLY A 51 -20.30 -16.04 19.50
CA GLY A 51 -20.72 -15.53 20.81
C GLY A 51 -22.17 -15.04 20.87
N GLY A 52 -22.90 -15.00 19.75
CA GLY A 52 -24.29 -14.55 19.70
C GLY A 52 -24.49 -13.04 19.94
N TYR A 53 -23.42 -12.24 19.89
CA TYR A 53 -23.48 -10.81 20.15
C TYR A 53 -23.99 -9.98 18.97
N ILE A 54 -23.67 -10.41 17.74
CA ILE A 54 -24.02 -9.69 16.50
C ILE A 54 -24.50 -10.67 15.44
N GLU A 55 -25.55 -10.29 14.70
CA GLU A 55 -26.03 -11.06 13.55
C GLU A 55 -25.05 -11.04 12.38
N ARG A 56 -25.00 -12.17 11.66
CA ARG A 56 -24.10 -12.39 10.51
C ARG A 56 -24.25 -11.31 9.44
N GLU A 57 -25.49 -10.94 9.10
CA GLU A 57 -25.76 -9.96 8.03
C GLU A 57 -25.22 -8.57 8.37
N ILE A 58 -25.29 -8.16 9.64
CA ILE A 58 -24.73 -6.89 10.11
C ILE A 58 -23.21 -6.92 10.01
N MET A 59 -22.57 -8.00 10.45
CA MET A 59 -21.12 -8.16 10.33
C MET A 59 -20.64 -8.14 8.88
N ILE A 60 -21.33 -8.85 7.98
CA ILE A 60 -21.00 -8.85 6.54
C ILE A 60 -21.16 -7.45 5.96
N THR A 61 -22.24 -6.75 6.29
CA THR A 61 -22.51 -5.39 5.79
C THR A 61 -21.41 -4.40 6.20
N ILE A 62 -20.83 -4.55 7.39
CA ILE A 62 -19.75 -3.69 7.88
C ILE A 62 -18.39 -4.12 7.34
N LEU A 63 -18.06 -5.42 7.38
CA LEU A 63 -16.74 -5.91 7.00
C LEU A 63 -16.52 -5.89 5.49
N SER A 64 -17.56 -6.03 4.67
CA SER A 64 -17.44 -6.03 3.20
C SER A 64 -16.86 -4.72 2.65
N PRO A 65 -17.39 -3.52 2.95
CA PRO A 65 -16.80 -2.28 2.48
C PRO A 65 -15.42 -2.02 3.07
N LEU A 66 -15.17 -2.42 4.32
CA LEU A 66 -13.84 -2.31 4.94
C LEU A 66 -12.79 -3.18 4.21
N GLU A 67 -13.17 -4.40 3.82
CA GLU A 67 -12.29 -5.27 3.03
C GLU A 67 -12.04 -4.72 1.62
N VAL A 68 -13.04 -4.08 1.00
CA VAL A 68 -12.86 -3.38 -0.28
C VAL A 68 -11.89 -2.21 -0.12
N PHE A 69 -12.05 -1.40 0.93
CA PHE A 69 -11.15 -0.28 1.22
C PHE A 69 -9.71 -0.75 1.45
N ARG A 70 -9.51 -1.78 2.29
CA ARG A 70 -8.19 -2.39 2.52
C ARG A 70 -7.53 -2.84 1.23
N ARG A 71 -8.28 -3.51 0.35
CA ARG A 71 -7.80 -3.94 -0.97
C ARG A 71 -7.45 -2.76 -1.86
N PHE A 72 -8.23 -1.68 -1.82
CA PHE A 72 -7.95 -0.47 -2.58
C PHE A 72 -6.62 0.15 -2.15
N VAL A 73 -6.45 0.38 -0.84
CA VAL A 73 -5.20 0.89 -0.26
C VAL A 73 -4.01 0.00 -0.66
N TRP A 74 -4.14 -1.32 -0.48
CA TRP A 74 -3.09 -2.28 -0.82
C TRP A 74 -2.73 -2.30 -2.31
N ASN A 75 -3.72 -2.28 -3.21
CA ASN A 75 -3.46 -2.26 -4.64
C ASN A 75 -2.77 -0.97 -5.09
N TYR A 76 -3.08 0.14 -4.43
CA TYR A 76 -2.43 1.42 -4.74
C TYR A 76 -0.94 1.40 -4.39
N PHE A 77 -0.57 0.93 -3.19
CA PHE A 77 0.84 0.74 -2.82
C PHE A 77 1.54 -0.33 -3.67
N ARG A 78 0.81 -1.33 -4.20
CA ARG A 78 1.36 -2.26 -5.19
C ARG A 78 1.76 -1.55 -6.47
N LEU A 79 0.86 -0.75 -7.02
CA LEU A 79 1.09 -0.01 -8.26
C LEU A 79 2.25 0.96 -8.10
N GLU A 80 2.34 1.65 -6.96
CA GLU A 80 3.50 2.49 -6.63
C GLU A 80 4.80 1.69 -6.63
N ASN A 81 4.82 0.53 -5.95
CA ASN A 81 6.01 -0.31 -5.91
C ASN A 81 6.42 -0.83 -7.29
N GLU A 82 5.46 -1.18 -8.14
CA GLU A 82 5.71 -1.56 -9.53
C GLU A 82 6.24 -0.38 -10.36
N HIS A 83 5.67 0.81 -10.17
CA HIS A 83 6.13 2.04 -10.82
C HIS A 83 7.58 2.37 -10.46
N LEU A 84 7.91 2.40 -9.16
CA LEU A 84 9.27 2.63 -8.68
C LEU A 84 10.25 1.58 -9.22
N ASN A 85 9.88 0.30 -9.19
CA ASN A 85 10.72 -0.76 -9.73
C ASN A 85 10.92 -0.62 -11.26
N ASN A 86 9.92 -0.17 -12.00
CA ASN A 86 10.04 0.05 -13.44
C ASN A 86 10.89 1.29 -13.78
N CYS A 87 10.74 2.38 -13.02
CA CYS A 87 11.57 3.58 -13.13
C CYS A 87 13.04 3.31 -12.77
N GLY A 88 13.30 2.59 -11.67
CA GLY A 88 14.65 2.23 -11.22
C GLY A 88 15.40 1.27 -12.16
N ASN A 89 14.66 0.45 -12.93
CA ASN A 89 15.23 -0.40 -13.97
C ASN A 89 15.28 0.28 -15.36
N PHE A 90 15.07 1.60 -15.44
CA PHE A 90 15.03 2.39 -16.68
C PHE A 90 14.04 1.88 -17.74
N ARG A 91 12.97 1.18 -17.32
CA ARG A 91 11.90 0.71 -18.21
C ARG A 91 10.83 1.79 -18.47
N ALA A 92 10.86 2.88 -17.70
CA ALA A 92 10.10 4.10 -17.94
C ALA A 92 11.08 5.27 -18.08
N VAL A 93 11.10 5.90 -19.24
CA VAL A 93 11.87 7.12 -19.53
C VAL A 93 10.99 8.32 -19.19
N ARG A 94 11.46 9.21 -18.31
CA ARG A 94 10.87 10.54 -18.11
C ARG A 94 11.07 11.33 -19.40
N ASP A 95 10.03 12.04 -19.87
CA ASP A 95 10.02 12.77 -21.13
C ASP A 95 11.39 13.41 -21.42
N ILE A 96 12.03 12.91 -22.48
CA ILE A 96 13.31 13.44 -22.94
C ILE A 96 12.99 14.82 -23.52
N SER A 97 13.47 15.88 -22.87
CA SER A 97 13.46 17.21 -23.47
C SER A 97 14.41 17.18 -24.66
N VAL A 98 13.89 16.93 -25.86
CA VAL A 98 14.64 17.10 -27.09
C VAL A 98 14.79 18.60 -27.30
N ALA A 99 15.88 19.18 -26.81
CA ALA A 99 16.29 20.50 -27.26
C ALA A 99 16.58 20.38 -28.77
N PRO A 100 16.01 21.23 -29.63
CA PRO A 100 16.37 21.23 -31.04
C PRO A 100 17.86 21.51 -31.15
N LEU A 101 18.58 20.64 -31.86
CA LEU A 101 19.95 20.92 -32.24
C LEU A 101 19.92 22.10 -33.21
N ASP A 102 20.51 23.23 -32.81
CA ASP A 102 20.77 24.32 -33.73
C ASP A 102 21.78 23.84 -34.76
N CYS A 103 21.28 23.41 -35.92
CA CYS A 103 22.11 23.11 -37.08
C CYS A 103 22.66 24.45 -37.61
N SER A 104 23.96 24.67 -37.38
CA SER A 104 24.74 25.74 -38.02
C SER A 104 25.13 25.36 -39.45
#